data_AF-A0A1F6MR73-F1
#
_entry.id   AF-A0A1F6MR73-F1
#
_cell.length_a   1.000
_cell.length_b   1.000
_cell.length_c   1.000
_cell.angle_alpha   90.00
_cell.angle_beta   90.00
_cell.angle_gamma   90.00
#
_symmetry.space_group_name_H-M   'P 1'
#
loop_
_entity.id
_entity.type
_entity.pdbx_description
1 polymer ?
#
loop_
_entity_poly.entity_id
_entity_poly.type
_entity_poly.pdbx_seq_one_letter_code
_entity_poly.pdbx_strand_id
1 'polypeptide(L)'
;MKQLFFFIALFIFALLPAAASAIDLGQGLLEGAAEEAGYNKETTETTFAETIGVIVQAAMAFLGIIFTALIVYAGFLWMTARGDEEKVKKAQGIIRMAIIGLVIVLASYSISFFVLQALLSR
;
A
#
# COMPACT_ATOMS: atom_id res chain seq x y z
N MET A 1 -20.61 19.84 -4.58
CA MET A 1 -19.31 20.56 -4.57
C MET A 1 -18.58 20.51 -3.24
N LYS A 2 -19.26 20.44 -2.08
CA LYS A 2 -18.63 20.41 -0.74
C LYS A 2 -17.78 19.15 -0.42
N GLN A 3 -18.19 17.98 -0.93
CA GLN A 3 -17.47 16.72 -0.72
C GLN A 3 -16.17 16.61 -1.55
N LEU A 4 -16.11 17.28 -2.69
CA LEU A 4 -14.93 17.30 -3.56
C LEU A 4 -13.83 18.18 -2.97
N PHE A 5 -14.21 19.29 -2.32
CA PHE A 5 -13.29 20.19 -1.63
C PHE A 5 -12.66 19.52 -0.39
N PHE A 6 -13.45 18.72 0.35
CA PHE A 6 -12.96 17.95 1.50
C PHE A 6 -11.94 16.86 1.10
N PHE A 7 -12.19 16.16 -0.02
CA PHE A 7 -11.27 15.14 -0.52
C PHE A 7 -9.96 15.72 -1.08
N ILE A 8 -10.00 16.89 -1.73
CA ILE A 8 -8.80 17.59 -2.20
C ILE A 8 -7.96 18.13 -1.04
N ALA A 9 -8.60 18.64 0.02
CA ALA A 9 -7.91 19.09 1.22
C ALA A 9 -7.21 17.94 1.96
N LEU A 10 -7.85 16.75 2.01
CA LEU A 10 -7.27 15.54 2.59
C LEU A 10 -6.05 15.04 1.78
N PHE A 11 -6.12 15.13 0.45
CA PHE A 11 -5.03 14.74 -0.45
C PHE A 11 -3.81 15.68 -0.34
N ILE A 12 -4.04 16.99 -0.19
CA ILE A 12 -2.97 17.97 0.06
C ILE A 12 -2.34 17.80 1.45
N PHE A 13 -3.12 17.45 2.47
CA PHE A 13 -2.59 17.16 3.81
C PHE A 13 -1.73 15.88 3.85
N ALA A 14 -2.06 14.89 3.02
CA ALA A 14 -1.28 13.65 2.87
C ALA A 14 0.01 13.83 2.03
N LEU A 15 0.15 14.94 1.29
CA LEU A 15 1.28 15.24 0.42
C LEU A 15 2.30 16.23 1.04
N LEU A 16 2.05 16.75 2.24
CA LEU A 16 3.05 17.48 3.00
C LEU A 16 4.02 16.45 3.63
N PRO A 17 5.29 16.40 3.21
CA PRO A 17 6.28 15.61 3.92
C PRO A 17 6.53 16.33 5.25
N ALA A 18 6.01 15.78 6.33
CA ALA A 18 6.57 16.09 7.64
C ALA A 18 8.01 15.58 7.61
N ALA A 19 8.96 16.48 7.40
CA ALA A 19 10.38 16.21 7.57
C ALA A 19 10.63 15.93 9.06
N ALA A 20 10.35 14.69 9.47
CA ALA A 20 10.73 14.15 10.76
C ALA A 20 12.10 13.52 10.59
N SER A 21 13.16 14.31 10.74
CA SER A 21 14.49 13.77 11.01
C SER A 21 14.48 13.19 12.44
N ALA A 22 14.30 11.88 12.57
CA ALA A 22 14.49 11.19 13.84
C ALA A 22 16.00 11.19 14.18
N ILE A 23 16.34 11.65 15.38
CA ILE A 23 17.71 11.55 15.90
C ILE A 23 17.89 10.13 16.44
N ASP A 24 18.83 9.39 15.87
CA ASP A 24 19.14 8.02 16.33
C ASP A 24 19.97 8.09 17.61
N LEU A 25 19.32 7.77 18.74
CA LEU A 25 19.92 7.74 20.08
C LEU A 25 20.05 6.30 20.61
N GLY A 26 19.78 5.27 19.80
CA GLY A 26 19.60 3.90 20.31
C GLY A 26 20.32 2.81 19.54
N GLN A 27 20.63 3.00 18.25
CA GLN A 27 21.06 1.88 17.41
C GLN A 27 22.40 1.27 17.84
N GLY A 28 23.38 2.10 18.25
CA GLY A 28 24.71 1.60 18.67
C GLY A 28 24.76 0.89 20.03
N LEU A 29 23.89 1.26 20.98
CA LEU A 29 23.87 0.63 22.33
C LEU A 29 23.10 -0.70 22.31
N LEU A 30 22.07 -0.79 21.46
CA LEU A 30 21.28 -2.00 21.28
C LEU A 30 22.05 -3.07 20.48
N GLU A 31 22.90 -2.64 19.55
CA GLU A 31 23.73 -3.55 18.76
C GLU A 31 24.84 -4.22 19.60
N GLY A 32 25.44 -3.47 20.53
CA GLY A 32 26.43 -4.02 21.48
C GLY A 32 25.84 -5.00 22.49
N ALA A 33 24.63 -4.73 23.00
CA ALA A 33 23.94 -5.64 23.93
C ALA A 33 23.48 -6.95 23.25
N ALA A 34 23.15 -6.90 21.95
CA ALA A 34 22.75 -8.08 21.18
C ALA A 34 23.94 -9.02 20.88
N GLU A 35 25.12 -8.45 20.62
CA GLU A 35 26.34 -9.22 20.31
C GLU A 35 26.89 -9.94 21.55
N GLU A 36 26.85 -9.31 22.72
CA GLU A 36 27.36 -9.87 23.98
C GLU A 36 26.43 -10.94 24.59
N ALA A 37 25.14 -10.95 24.21
CA ALA A 37 24.16 -11.96 24.59
C ALA A 37 24.20 -13.23 23.70
N GLY A 38 25.09 -13.30 22.71
CA GLY A 38 25.24 -14.46 21.83
C GLY A 38 24.12 -14.64 20.79
N TYR A 39 23.36 -13.57 20.51
CA TYR A 39 22.34 -13.59 19.46
C TYR A 39 22.99 -13.41 18.09
N ASN A 40 22.81 -14.40 17.21
CA ASN A 40 23.19 -14.27 15.81
C ASN A 40 22.25 -13.25 15.15
N LYS A 41 22.80 -12.22 14.48
CA LYS A 41 22.08 -11.08 13.90
C LYS A 41 21.07 -11.47 12.80
N GLU A 42 20.95 -12.76 12.47
CA GLU A 42 20.02 -13.30 11.47
C GLU A 42 18.89 -14.17 12.06
N THR A 43 18.80 -14.38 13.37
CA THR A 43 17.71 -15.18 13.94
C THR A 43 16.99 -14.40 15.04
N THR A 44 16.02 -13.61 14.59
CA THR A 44 15.00 -13.04 15.46
C THR A 44 13.69 -13.81 15.22
N GLU A 45 12.89 -14.00 16.26
CA GLU A 45 11.51 -14.54 16.21
C GLU A 45 10.61 -13.84 15.15
N THR A 46 11.06 -12.73 14.58
CA THR A 46 10.51 -12.07 13.38
C THR A 46 10.74 -12.81 12.06
N THR A 47 11.45 -13.94 12.01
CA THR A 47 11.62 -14.74 10.78
C THR A 47 10.25 -15.05 10.13
N PHE A 48 9.22 -15.28 10.95
CA PHE A 48 7.85 -15.50 10.48
C PHE A 48 7.21 -14.22 9.94
N ALA A 49 7.37 -13.09 10.63
CA ALA A 49 6.84 -11.79 10.21
C ALA A 49 7.54 -11.26 8.94
N GLU A 50 8.84 -11.49 8.82
CA GLU A 50 9.66 -11.12 7.65
C GLU A 50 9.31 -11.99 6.44
N THR A 51 9.16 -13.30 6.64
CA THR A 51 8.67 -14.22 5.59
C THR A 51 7.28 -13.82 5.10
N ILE A 52 6.37 -13.48 6.02
CA ILE A 52 5.03 -12.97 5.66
C ILE A 52 5.16 -11.63 4.93
N GLY A 53 6.02 -10.73 5.37
CA GLY A 53 6.28 -9.45 4.72
C GLY A 53 6.69 -9.61 3.26
N VAL A 54 7.61 -10.53 2.97
CA VAL A 54 8.05 -10.85 1.61
C VAL A 54 6.90 -11.43 0.78
N ILE A 55 6.10 -12.33 1.34
CA ILE A 55 4.94 -12.92 0.65
C ILE A 55 3.89 -11.86 0.34
N VAL A 56 3.58 -10.98 1.30
CA VAL A 56 2.64 -9.87 1.12
C VAL A 56 3.16 -8.89 0.07
N GLN A 57 4.45 -8.57 0.08
CA GLN A 57 5.06 -7.69 -0.91
C GLN A 57 5.01 -8.31 -2.33
N ALA A 58 5.29 -9.60 -2.46
CA ALA A 58 5.16 -10.32 -3.72
C ALA A 58 3.70 -10.36 -4.22
N ALA A 59 2.75 -10.60 -3.31
CA ALA A 59 1.33 -10.56 -3.63
C ALA A 59 0.89 -9.15 -4.06
N MET A 60 1.32 -8.11 -3.38
CA MET A 60 1.03 -6.71 -3.73
C MET A 60 1.56 -6.35 -5.13
N ALA A 61 2.79 -6.76 -5.45
CA ALA A 61 3.35 -6.54 -6.79
C ALA A 61 2.53 -7.25 -7.87
N PHE A 62 2.11 -8.50 -7.61
CA PHE A 62 1.29 -9.26 -8.53
C PHE A 62 -0.12 -8.66 -8.73
N LEU A 63 -0.77 -8.23 -7.64
CA LEU A 63 -2.06 -7.53 -7.72
C LEU A 63 -1.95 -6.24 -8.54
N GLY A 64 -0.89 -5.45 -8.35
CA GLY A 64 -0.65 -4.23 -9.12
C GLY A 64 -0.66 -4.48 -10.64
N ILE A 65 0.05 -5.52 -11.09
CA ILE A 65 0.11 -5.93 -12.49
C ILE A 65 -1.29 -6.31 -13.01
N ILE A 66 -2.06 -7.09 -12.23
CA ILE A 66 -3.42 -7.49 -12.60
C ILE A 66 -4.33 -6.27 -12.77
N PHE A 67 -4.31 -5.34 -11.80
CA PHE A 67 -5.13 -4.13 -11.88
C PHE A 67 -4.77 -3.29 -13.11
N THR A 68 -3.48 -3.14 -13.42
CA THR A 68 -3.02 -2.46 -14.64
C THR A 68 -3.56 -3.16 -15.89
N ALA A 69 -3.45 -4.49 -15.97
CA ALA A 69 -3.96 -5.26 -17.11
C ALA A 69 -5.49 -5.12 -17.28
N LEU A 70 -6.25 -5.12 -16.19
CA LEU A 70 -7.71 -4.92 -16.22
C LEU A 70 -8.10 -3.52 -16.70
N ILE A 71 -7.37 -2.49 -16.27
CA ILE A 71 -7.61 -1.11 -16.73
C ILE A 71 -7.30 -0.98 -18.21
N VAL A 72 -6.21 -1.58 -18.69
CA VAL A 72 -5.86 -1.60 -20.11
C VAL A 72 -6.94 -2.32 -20.92
N TYR A 73 -7.38 -3.51 -20.49
CA TYR A 73 -8.45 -4.26 -21.14
C TYR A 73 -9.77 -3.48 -21.19
N ALA A 74 -10.15 -2.85 -20.08
CA ALA A 74 -11.35 -2.03 -20.02
C ALA A 74 -11.24 -0.79 -20.91
N GLY A 75 -10.05 -0.18 -21.00
CA GLY A 75 -9.77 0.93 -21.91
C GLY A 75 -9.92 0.53 -23.37
N PHE A 76 -9.39 -0.63 -23.77
CA PHE A 76 -9.60 -1.17 -25.12
C PHE A 76 -11.07 -1.45 -25.41
N LEU A 77 -11.80 -2.04 -24.46
CA LEU A 77 -13.23 -2.30 -24.59
C LEU A 77 -14.03 -1.00 -24.73
N TRP A 78 -13.63 0.06 -24.03
CA TRP A 78 -14.26 1.37 -24.11
C TRP A 78 -14.00 2.04 -25.48
N MET A 79 -12.74 2.02 -25.95
CA MET A 79 -12.38 2.58 -27.25
C MET A 79 -13.02 1.84 -28.43
N THR A 80 -13.23 0.53 -28.31
CA THR A 80 -13.84 -0.30 -29.36
C THR A 80 -15.37 -0.33 -29.32
N ALA A 81 -16.01 0.34 -28.35
CA ALA A 81 -17.46 0.31 -28.20
C ALA A 81 -18.22 0.93 -29.37
N ARG A 82 -17.62 1.81 -30.21
CA ARG A 82 -18.23 2.35 -31.44
C ARG A 82 -19.68 2.86 -31.29
N GLY A 83 -20.04 3.40 -30.12
CA GLY A 83 -21.40 3.91 -29.83
C GLY A 83 -22.36 2.88 -29.21
N ASP A 84 -21.91 1.66 -28.95
CA ASP A 84 -22.64 0.63 -28.20
C ASP A 84 -22.62 0.97 -26.70
N GLU A 85 -23.75 1.47 -26.18
CA GLU A 85 -23.89 1.88 -24.78
C GLU A 85 -23.64 0.72 -23.80
N GLU A 86 -23.94 -0.53 -24.19
CA GLU A 86 -23.76 -1.70 -23.33
C GLU A 86 -22.26 -1.95 -23.10
N LYS A 87 -21.45 -1.86 -24.15
CA LYS A 87 -19.99 -2.00 -24.06
C LYS A 87 -19.34 -0.86 -23.28
N VAL A 88 -19.83 0.38 -23.44
CA VAL A 88 -19.37 1.53 -22.66
C VAL A 88 -19.66 1.32 -21.17
N LYS A 89 -20.89 0.93 -20.84
CA LYS A 89 -21.30 0.68 -19.45
C LYS A 89 -20.51 -0.47 -18.83
N LYS A 90 -20.23 -1.53 -19.60
CA LYS A 90 -19.41 -2.67 -19.16
C LYS A 90 -17.97 -2.25 -18.89
N ALA A 91 -17.35 -1.50 -19.80
CA ALA A 91 -15.99 -0.99 -19.61
C ALA A 91 -15.87 -0.08 -18.38
N GLN A 92 -16.81 0.85 -18.21
CA GLN A 92 -16.88 1.72 -17.02
C GLN A 92 -17.11 0.92 -15.73
N GLY A 93 -17.90 -0.15 -15.78
CA GLY A 93 -18.10 -1.07 -14.67
C GLY A 93 -16.79 -1.73 -14.23
N ILE A 94 -16.01 -2.25 -15.18
CA ILE A 94 -14.71 -2.86 -14.91
C ILE A 94 -13.74 -1.84 -14.31
N ILE A 95 -13.67 -0.62 -14.85
CA ILE A 95 -12.80 0.45 -14.33
C ILE A 95 -13.19 0.81 -12.88
N ARG A 96 -14.49 0.96 -12.58
CA ARG A 96 -14.96 1.27 -11.23
C ARG A 96 -14.60 0.15 -10.25
N MET A 97 -14.82 -1.10 -10.63
CA MET A 97 -14.47 -2.26 -9.80
C MET A 97 -12.96 -2.36 -9.57
N ALA A 98 -12.14 -2.10 -10.60
CA ALA A 98 -10.69 -2.09 -10.50
C ALA A 98 -10.19 -0.99 -9.54
N ILE A 99 -10.76 0.22 -9.62
CA ILE A 99 -10.41 1.33 -8.71
C ILE A 99 -10.79 0.99 -7.27
N ILE A 100 -11.99 0.45 -7.04
CA ILE A 100 -12.43 0.07 -5.69
C ILE A 100 -11.51 -1.01 -5.11
N GLY A 101 -11.14 -2.03 -5.92
CA GLY A 101 -10.18 -3.05 -5.49
C GLY A 101 -8.81 -2.47 -5.13
N LEU A 102 -8.31 -1.53 -5.93
CA LEU A 102 -7.05 -0.83 -5.64
C LEU A 102 -7.11 -0.04 -4.34
N VAL A 103 -8.22 0.69 -4.10
CA VAL A 103 -8.42 1.45 -2.86
C VAL A 103 -8.44 0.53 -1.64
N ILE A 104 -9.11 -0.62 -1.72
CA ILE A 104 -9.17 -1.60 -0.61
C ILE A 104 -7.76 -2.13 -0.30
N VAL A 105 -6.99 -2.46 -1.33
CA VAL A 105 -5.61 -2.95 -1.17
C VAL A 105 -4.73 -1.91 -0.49
N LEU A 106 -4.77 -0.67 -0.96
CA LEU A 106 -4.01 0.45 -0.37
C LEU A 106 -4.46 0.75 1.07
N ALA A 107 -5.75 0.70 1.33
CA ALA A 107 -6.31 0.89 2.66
C ALA A 107 -5.85 -0.22 3.62
N SER A 108 -5.87 -1.48 3.17
CA SER A 108 -5.38 -2.62 3.97
C SER A 108 -3.93 -2.42 4.40
N TYR A 109 -3.05 -2.08 3.46
CA TYR A 109 -1.63 -1.83 3.75
C TYR A 109 -1.44 -0.65 4.71
N SER A 110 -2.16 0.44 4.48
CA SER A 110 -2.11 1.65 5.32
C SER A 110 -2.56 1.36 6.75
N ILE A 111 -3.63 0.57 6.93
CA ILE A 111 -4.14 0.18 8.25
C ILE A 111 -3.14 -0.73 8.96
N SER A 112 -2.58 -1.74 8.28
CA SER A 112 -1.56 -2.62 8.86
C SER A 112 -0.36 -1.82 9.36
N PHE A 113 0.13 -0.88 8.56
CA PHE A 113 1.25 -0.02 8.94
C PHE A 113 0.91 0.91 10.11
N PHE A 114 -0.29 1.49 10.12
CA PHE A 114 -0.78 2.32 11.22
C PHE A 114 -0.82 1.56 12.54
N VAL A 115 -1.32 0.32 12.54
CA VAL A 115 -1.38 -0.52 13.74
C VAL A 115 0.03 -0.88 14.24
N LEU A 116 0.95 -1.26 13.33
CA LEU A 116 2.32 -1.57 13.70
C LEU A 116 3.05 -0.36 14.30
N GLN A 117 2.90 0.83 13.70
CA GLN A 117 3.47 2.07 14.25
C GLN A 117 2.85 2.45 15.60
N ALA A 118 1.53 2.32 15.77
CA ALA A 118 0.86 2.61 17.02
C ALA A 118 1.31 1.70 18.18
N LEU A 119 1.71 0.45 17.86
CA LEU A 119 2.25 -0.50 18.84
C LEU A 119 3.75 -0.29 19.12
N LEU A 120 4.55 0.03 18.11
CA LEU A 120 6.00 0.30 18.23
C LEU A 120 6.34 1.69 18.78
N SER A 121 5.39 2.63 18.72
CA SER A 121 5.52 4.01 19.25
C SER A 121 5.33 4.09 20.79
N ARG A 122 5.16 2.96 21.47
CA ARG A 122 5.16 2.85 22.93
C ARG A 122 6.56 2.51 23.42
#